data_AF-A0A8J6XM89-F1
#
_entry.id   AF-A0A8J6XM89-F1
#
_cell.length_a   1.000
_cell.length_b   1.000
_cell.length_c   1.000
_cell.angle_alpha   90.00
_cell.angle_beta   90.00
_cell.angle_gamma   90.00
#
_symmetry.space_group_name_H-M   'P 1'
#
loop_
_entity.id
_entity.type
_entity.pdbx_description
1 polymer ?
#
loop_
_entity_poly.entity_id
_entity_poly.type
_entity_poly.pdbx_seq_one_letter_code
_entity_poly.pdbx_strand_id
1 'polypeptide(L)'
;MPQIKFDSSPKSALNNAEQVTYIENYSPSLAYRSVKLVQVNPNQGISTAYYSVTPIRTQSQSNNNFPVFAGSSQKEFDWINIKNAFQRIIHLRDLEENWDGYGAPKFSESHIRRVLDIYSMLSNYFSSKALSLEFVNIFVAPSSDGSVLLEFYGRLFESRELEIYVPSSLQQPLSFLKVDEDSNFEDEDEIPDSKVAELLDWLIGNNR
;
A
#
# COMPACT_ATOMS: atom_id res chain seq x y z
N MET A 1 6.92 -55.16 -14.72
CA MET A 1 6.58 -53.73 -14.58
C MET A 1 6.50 -53.13 -15.96
N PRO A 2 5.29 -52.85 -16.50
CA PRO A 2 5.15 -52.28 -17.83
C PRO A 2 5.11 -50.74 -17.79
N GLN A 3 5.81 -50.13 -18.74
CA GLN A 3 5.89 -48.68 -18.94
C GLN A 3 4.57 -48.11 -19.44
N ILE A 4 4.13 -47.00 -18.84
CA ILE A 4 3.01 -46.20 -19.33
C ILE A 4 3.58 -44.93 -19.98
N LYS A 5 3.31 -44.80 -21.28
CA LYS A 5 3.64 -43.65 -22.11
C LYS A 5 2.75 -42.46 -21.76
N PHE A 6 3.31 -41.26 -21.71
CA PHE A 6 2.54 -40.02 -21.72
C PHE A 6 2.21 -39.65 -23.16
N ASP A 7 0.92 -39.55 -23.46
CA ASP A 7 0.40 -39.03 -24.72
C ASP A 7 0.16 -37.52 -24.60
N SER A 8 0.48 -36.81 -25.67
CA SER A 8 0.57 -35.36 -25.75
C SER A 8 -0.66 -34.75 -26.43
N SER A 9 -1.50 -34.09 -25.63
CA SER A 9 -2.49 -33.03 -25.99
C SER A 9 -3.76 -33.41 -26.79
N PRO A 10 -4.77 -32.53 -26.88
CA PRO A 10 -5.58 -31.96 -25.81
C PRO A 10 -7.08 -32.19 -26.06
N LYS A 11 -7.91 -32.39 -25.02
CA LYS A 11 -9.38 -32.32 -25.16
C LYS A 11 -9.94 -31.14 -24.38
N SER A 12 -10.36 -30.17 -25.17
CA SER A 12 -11.16 -29.00 -24.89
C SER A 12 -12.36 -29.27 -23.97
N ALA A 13 -12.48 -28.47 -22.91
CA ALA A 13 -13.74 -28.18 -22.26
C ALA A 13 -13.80 -26.67 -21.90
N LEU A 14 -14.60 -25.96 -22.69
CA LEU A 14 -15.41 -24.78 -22.32
C LEU A 14 -14.72 -23.54 -21.75
N ASN A 15 -14.25 -22.71 -22.68
CA ASN A 15 -14.45 -21.26 -22.80
C ASN A 15 -15.22 -20.55 -21.66
N ASN A 16 -14.47 -19.90 -20.77
CA ASN A 16 -14.77 -18.53 -20.32
C ASN A 16 -13.46 -17.77 -20.48
N ALA A 17 -13.32 -17.00 -21.56
CA ALA A 17 -12.12 -16.20 -21.78
C ALA A 17 -12.11 -15.03 -20.80
N GLU A 18 -11.52 -15.24 -19.63
CA GLU A 18 -11.10 -14.17 -18.73
C GLU A 18 -10.07 -13.31 -19.47
N GLN A 19 -10.43 -12.08 -19.81
CA GLN A 19 -9.47 -11.13 -20.34
C GLN A 19 -8.73 -10.48 -19.17
N VAL A 20 -7.49 -10.93 -18.94
CA VAL A 20 -6.54 -10.25 -18.06
C VAL A 20 -5.78 -9.23 -18.92
N THR A 21 -5.98 -7.95 -18.65
CA THR A 21 -5.18 -6.88 -19.28
C THR A 21 -4.03 -6.52 -18.35
N TYR A 22 -2.81 -6.61 -18.88
CA TYR A 22 -1.59 -6.21 -18.19
C TYR A 22 -1.26 -4.77 -18.57
N ILE A 23 -1.23 -3.88 -17.58
CA ILE A 23 -0.73 -2.52 -17.78
C ILE A 23 0.56 -2.38 -17.00
N GLU A 24 1.66 -2.24 -17.74
CA GLU A 24 3.00 -2.06 -17.20
C GLU A 24 3.35 -0.57 -17.17
N ASN A 25 3.53 -0.03 -15.96
CA ASN A 25 4.09 1.31 -15.80
C ASN A 25 5.53 1.16 -15.33
N TYR A 26 6.47 1.48 -16.22
CA TYR A 26 7.89 1.54 -15.89
C TYR A 26 8.23 2.94 -15.40
N SER A 27 8.65 3.07 -14.14
CA SER A 27 9.26 4.30 -13.64
C SER A 27 10.78 4.11 -13.64
N PRO A 28 11.54 4.78 -14.52
CA PRO A 28 13.00 4.62 -14.61
C PRO A 28 13.74 5.04 -13.32
N SER A 29 13.08 5.73 -12.39
CA SER A 29 13.66 6.23 -11.15
C SER A 29 13.37 5.38 -9.91
N LEU A 30 12.65 4.26 -10.04
CA LEU A 30 12.26 3.40 -8.91
C LEU A 30 12.75 1.96 -9.12
N ALA A 31 13.37 1.35 -8.10
CA ALA A 31 13.85 -0.04 -8.11
C ALA A 31 12.72 -1.10 -8.04
N TYR A 32 11.49 -0.72 -8.39
CA TYR A 32 10.29 -1.54 -8.26
C TYR A 32 9.47 -1.53 -9.54
N ARG A 33 8.83 -2.66 -9.83
CA ARG A 33 7.88 -2.80 -10.92
C ARG A 33 6.47 -2.90 -10.33
N SER A 34 5.61 -1.95 -10.67
CA SER A 34 4.18 -2.03 -10.39
C SER A 34 3.47 -2.67 -11.58
N VAL A 35 2.81 -3.80 -11.36
CA VAL A 35 1.94 -4.43 -12.36
C VAL A 35 0.50 -4.20 -11.94
N LYS A 36 -0.28 -3.54 -12.80
CA LYS A 36 -1.72 -3.44 -12.64
C LYS A 36 -2.35 -4.59 -13.42
N LEU A 37 -2.93 -5.55 -12.70
CA LEU A 37 -3.72 -6.63 -13.29
C LEU A 37 -5.17 -6.20 -13.26
N VAL A 38 -5.76 -6.05 -14.44
CA VAL A 38 -7.20 -5.78 -14.56
C VAL A 38 -7.88 -7.06 -15.02
N GLN A 39 -8.65 -7.67 -14.11
CA GLN A 39 -9.51 -8.80 -14.46
C GLN A 39 -10.87 -8.23 -14.90
N VAL A 40 -11.18 -8.37 -16.18
CA VAL A 40 -12.48 -7.97 -16.73
C VAL A 40 -13.34 -9.21 -16.82
N ASN A 41 -14.40 -9.29 -16.01
CA ASN A 41 -15.45 -10.28 -16.22
C ASN A 41 -16.48 -9.71 -17.21
N PRO A 42 -16.54 -10.21 -18.46
CA PRO A 42 -17.42 -9.66 -19.49
C PRO A 42 -18.91 -9.78 -19.15
N ASN A 43 -19.28 -10.64 -18.19
CA ASN A 43 -20.67 -10.90 -17.84
C ASN A 43 -21.15 -10.17 -16.57
N GLN A 44 -20.29 -9.41 -15.89
CA GLN A 44 -20.65 -8.76 -14.62
C GLN A 44 -20.33 -7.27 -14.53
N GLY A 45 -19.61 -6.67 -15.49
CA GLY A 45 -19.28 -5.24 -15.47
C GLY A 45 -18.37 -4.80 -14.30
N ILE A 46 -17.93 -5.75 -13.47
CA ILE A 46 -17.01 -5.52 -12.36
C ILE A 46 -15.59 -5.68 -12.89
N SER A 47 -14.80 -4.61 -12.76
CA SER A 47 -13.37 -4.60 -13.04
C SER A 47 -12.63 -4.57 -11.72
N THR A 48 -12.03 -5.70 -11.33
CA THR A 48 -11.17 -5.75 -10.14
C THR A 48 -9.73 -5.46 -10.57
N ALA A 49 -9.13 -4.42 -10.00
CA ALA A 49 -7.73 -4.08 -10.21
C ALA A 49 -6.89 -4.60 -9.05
N TYR A 50 -5.90 -5.45 -9.35
CA TYR A 50 -4.90 -5.89 -8.38
C TYR A 50 -3.58 -5.18 -8.67
N TYR A 51 -2.94 -4.67 -7.62
CA TYR A 51 -1.59 -4.13 -7.70
C TYR A 51 -0.62 -5.15 -7.11
N SER A 52 0.35 -5.61 -7.90
CA SER A 52 1.48 -6.37 -7.39
C SER A 52 2.75 -5.54 -7.53
N VAL A 53 3.47 -5.39 -6.42
CA VAL A 53 4.79 -4.76 -6.38
C VAL A 53 5.82 -5.88 -6.34
N THR A 54 6.53 -6.08 -7.44
CA THR A 54 7.65 -7.04 -7.47
C THR A 54 8.96 -6.26 -7.36
N PRO A 55 9.82 -6.54 -6.37
CA PRO A 55 11.17 -6.01 -6.35
C PRO A 55 11.90 -6.46 -7.61
N ILE A 56 12.56 -5.54 -8.32
CA ILE A 56 13.39 -5.94 -9.46
C ILE A 56 14.60 -6.68 -8.88
N ARG A 57 14.61 -8.01 -9.00
CA ARG A 57 15.78 -8.83 -8.68
C ARG A 57 16.84 -8.53 -9.74
N THR A 58 17.75 -7.61 -9.45
CA THR A 58 18.97 -7.43 -10.25
C THR A 58 19.71 -8.75 -10.26
N GLN A 59 19.61 -9.48 -11.36
CA GLN A 59 20.48 -10.62 -11.60
C GLN A 59 21.90 -10.07 -11.66
N SER A 60 22.71 -10.45 -10.66
CA SER A 60 24.15 -10.32 -10.70
C SER A 60 24.67 -11.17 -11.86
N GLN A 61 24.70 -10.59 -13.06
CA GLN A 61 25.62 -11.03 -14.09
C GLN A 61 26.86 -10.15 -13.98
N SER A 62 27.95 -10.80 -13.54
CA SER A 62 29.29 -10.25 -13.59
C SER A 62 29.64 -9.92 -15.05
N ASN A 63 29.59 -8.64 -15.40
CA ASN A 63 30.36 -8.11 -16.51
C ASN A 63 30.87 -6.74 -16.10
N ASN A 64 32.17 -6.71 -15.82
CA ASN A 64 32.95 -5.53 -15.49
C ASN A 64 32.93 -4.59 -16.70
N ASN A 65 32.00 -3.63 -16.69
CA ASN A 65 32.07 -2.33 -17.35
C ASN A 65 30.77 -1.56 -17.03
N PHE A 66 30.66 -1.08 -15.78
CA PHE A 66 29.71 -0.02 -15.45
C PHE A 66 30.47 1.31 -15.45
N PRO A 67 29.96 2.35 -16.14
CA PRO A 67 30.52 3.69 -16.00
C PRO A 67 30.36 4.10 -14.53
N VAL A 68 31.45 4.62 -13.96
CA VAL A 68 31.45 5.28 -12.66
C VAL A 68 30.48 6.46 -12.76
N PHE A 69 29.25 6.28 -12.31
CA PHE A 69 28.35 7.38 -12.05
C PHE A 69 28.85 8.08 -10.79
N ALA A 70 29.73 9.06 -11.02
CA ALA A 70 30.12 10.03 -10.03
C ALA A 70 28.87 10.76 -9.52
N GLY A 71 28.58 10.60 -8.23
CA GLY A 71 28.02 11.65 -7.38
C GLY A 71 26.68 12.27 -7.80
N SER A 72 25.62 11.48 -8.01
CA SER A 72 24.28 12.02 -7.75
C SER A 72 24.07 11.99 -6.24
N SER A 73 24.25 13.13 -5.56
CA SER A 73 23.66 13.31 -4.24
C SER A 73 22.17 12.97 -4.37
N GLN A 74 21.75 11.82 -3.83
CA GLN A 74 20.32 11.56 -3.66
C GLN A 74 19.79 12.76 -2.90
N LYS A 75 18.95 13.58 -3.55
CA LYS A 75 18.30 14.69 -2.88
C LYS A 75 17.48 14.09 -1.75
N GLU A 76 17.66 14.62 -0.55
CA GLU A 76 16.83 14.27 0.61
C GLU A 76 15.35 14.37 0.22
N PHE A 77 14.55 13.42 0.69
CA PHE A 77 13.12 13.41 0.42
C PHE A 77 12.46 14.63 1.06
N ASP A 78 11.70 15.38 0.26
CA ASP A 78 11.01 16.59 0.73
C ASP A 78 9.70 16.22 1.44
N TRP A 79 9.82 15.98 2.75
CA TRP A 79 8.69 15.67 3.64
C TRP A 79 7.65 16.78 3.74
N ILE A 80 7.97 18.02 3.36
CA ILE A 80 7.06 19.16 3.47
C ILE A 80 6.15 19.21 2.24
N ASN A 81 6.74 19.16 1.04
CA ASN A 81 6.03 19.39 -0.22
C ASN A 81 5.46 18.10 -0.83
N ILE A 82 6.03 16.92 -0.52
CA ILE A 82 5.53 15.65 -1.06
C ILE A 82 4.37 15.15 -0.21
N LYS A 83 3.15 15.25 -0.78
CA LYS A 83 1.90 14.80 -0.14
C LYS A 83 1.45 13.40 -0.54
N ASN A 84 2.10 12.78 -1.53
CA ASN A 84 1.71 11.45 -1.99
C ASN A 84 1.99 10.39 -0.89
N ALA A 85 0.94 9.76 -0.37
CA ALA A 85 1.03 8.79 0.72
C ALA A 85 2.00 7.64 0.43
N PHE A 86 1.90 7.01 -0.75
CA PHE A 86 2.79 5.91 -1.14
C PHE A 86 4.26 6.32 -1.14
N GLN A 87 4.59 7.49 -1.70
CA GLN A 87 5.95 8.04 -1.67
C GLN A 87 6.43 8.28 -0.23
N ARG A 88 5.59 8.84 0.63
CA ARG A 88 5.95 9.05 2.04
C ARG A 88 6.24 7.73 2.75
N ILE A 89 5.43 6.69 2.53
CA ILE A 89 5.63 5.37 3.13
C ILE A 89 6.97 4.76 2.71
N ILE A 90 7.32 4.77 1.41
CA ILE A 90 8.58 4.18 0.95
C ILE A 90 9.80 4.94 1.47
N HIS A 91 9.68 6.25 1.69
CA HIS A 91 10.76 7.11 2.16
C HIS A 91 10.91 7.11 3.68
N LEU A 92 10.03 6.43 4.44
CA LEU A 92 10.26 6.17 5.88
C LEU A 92 11.58 5.43 6.13
N ARG A 93 12.01 4.58 5.20
CA ARG A 93 13.31 3.86 5.29
C ARG A 93 14.54 4.77 5.25
N ASP A 94 14.36 5.97 4.72
CA ASP A 94 15.43 6.96 4.57
C ASP A 94 15.62 7.75 5.88
N LEU A 95 14.68 7.64 6.83
CA LEU A 95 14.83 8.20 8.16
C LEU A 95 15.87 7.37 8.94
N GLU A 96 16.93 8.03 9.37
CA GLU A 96 17.94 7.42 10.21
C GLU A 96 17.46 7.30 11.67
N GLU A 97 18.19 6.52 12.48
CA GLU A 97 17.97 6.47 13.92
C GLU A 97 18.03 7.90 14.50
N ASN A 98 17.15 8.22 15.45
CA ASN A 98 17.04 9.53 16.09
C ASN A 98 16.72 10.67 15.10
N TRP A 99 15.94 10.40 14.05
CA TRP A 99 15.52 11.40 13.06
C TRP A 99 14.73 12.58 13.67
N ASP A 100 14.10 12.38 14.83
CA ASP A 100 13.31 13.38 15.54
C ASP A 100 14.10 14.15 16.62
N GLY A 101 15.32 13.71 16.93
CA GLY A 101 16.15 14.26 18.01
C GLY A 101 15.81 13.77 19.43
N TYR A 102 14.83 12.87 19.58
CA TYR A 102 14.37 12.32 20.86
C TYR A 102 14.49 10.79 20.97
N GLY A 103 15.25 10.18 20.06
CA GLY A 103 15.57 8.75 20.07
C GLY A 103 14.61 7.90 19.25
N ALA A 104 13.89 8.47 18.27
CA ALA A 104 13.02 7.67 17.42
C ALA A 104 13.80 6.57 16.68
N PRO A 105 13.28 5.32 16.66
CA PRO A 105 13.98 4.22 16.02
C PRO A 105 13.92 4.33 14.50
N LYS A 106 14.91 3.73 13.82
CA LYS A 106 14.86 3.53 12.38
C LYS A 106 13.75 2.55 11.99
N PHE A 107 13.01 2.87 10.92
CA PHE A 107 11.96 2.00 10.38
C PHE A 107 12.56 0.76 9.71
N SER A 108 12.09 -0.43 10.12
CA SER A 108 12.50 -1.70 9.51
C SER A 108 11.77 -1.96 8.19
N GLU A 109 12.39 -2.69 7.27
CA GLU A 109 11.76 -3.13 6.01
C GLU A 109 10.44 -3.89 6.24
N SER A 110 10.36 -4.70 7.29
CA SER A 110 9.14 -5.42 7.64
C SER A 110 8.02 -4.50 8.14
N HIS A 111 8.37 -3.44 8.88
CA HIS A 111 7.39 -2.46 9.34
C HIS A 111 6.87 -1.63 8.17
N ILE A 112 7.75 -1.17 7.28
CA ILE A 112 7.35 -0.49 6.03
C ILE A 112 6.44 -1.38 5.18
N ARG A 113 6.76 -2.67 5.06
CA ARG A 113 5.89 -3.63 4.36
C ARG A 113 4.51 -3.72 5.01
N ARG A 114 4.43 -3.82 6.33
CA ARG A 114 3.14 -3.83 7.05
C ARG A 114 2.34 -2.56 6.74
N VAL A 115 2.97 -1.38 6.78
CA VAL A 115 2.30 -0.11 6.44
C VAL A 115 1.79 -0.12 5.00
N LEU A 116 2.58 -0.64 4.05
CA LEU A 116 2.16 -0.80 2.65
C LEU A 116 0.99 -1.80 2.49
N ASP A 117 0.97 -2.87 3.28
CA ASP A 117 -0.12 -3.85 3.28
C ASP A 117 -1.41 -3.20 3.78
N ILE A 118 -1.35 -2.47 4.90
CA ILE A 118 -2.48 -1.65 5.39
C ILE A 118 -2.90 -0.65 4.31
N TYR A 119 -1.97 0.11 3.73
CA TYR A 119 -2.28 1.08 2.67
C TYR A 119 -2.97 0.45 1.44
N SER A 120 -2.57 -0.77 1.09
CA SER A 120 -3.17 -1.54 0.01
C SER A 120 -4.58 -2.02 0.35
N MET A 121 -4.83 -2.42 1.61
CA MET A 121 -6.17 -2.77 2.09
C MET A 121 -7.15 -1.59 1.93
N LEU A 122 -6.69 -0.35 2.21
CA LEU A 122 -7.48 0.86 1.99
C LEU A 122 -7.86 1.01 0.51
N SER A 123 -6.85 0.92 -0.37
CA SER A 123 -7.04 1.11 -1.80
C SER A 123 -8.02 0.09 -2.38
N ASN A 124 -7.93 -1.16 -1.91
CA ASN A 124 -8.85 -2.23 -2.27
C ASN A 124 -10.27 -1.98 -1.73
N TYR A 125 -10.38 -1.52 -0.49
CA TYR A 125 -11.66 -1.21 0.14
C TYR A 125 -12.42 -0.12 -0.62
N PHE A 126 -11.79 1.03 -0.90
CA PHE A 126 -12.44 2.09 -1.70
C PHE A 126 -12.83 1.61 -3.10
N SER A 127 -11.96 0.83 -3.75
CA SER A 127 -12.26 0.21 -5.05
C SER A 127 -13.49 -0.70 -4.97
N SER A 128 -13.62 -1.52 -3.91
CA SER A 128 -14.76 -2.43 -3.71
C SER A 128 -16.09 -1.71 -3.46
N LYS A 129 -16.03 -0.49 -2.91
CA LYS A 129 -17.21 0.37 -2.69
C LYS A 129 -17.51 1.27 -3.89
N ALA A 130 -16.76 1.12 -5.00
CA ALA A 130 -16.83 2.00 -6.17
C ALA A 130 -16.64 3.49 -5.82
N LEU A 131 -15.78 3.77 -4.83
CA LEU A 131 -15.44 5.12 -4.39
C LEU A 131 -14.11 5.54 -5.01
N SER A 132 -14.03 6.78 -5.48
CA SER A 132 -12.79 7.33 -6.03
C SER A 132 -11.87 7.77 -4.90
N LEU A 133 -10.65 7.22 -4.86
CA LEU A 133 -9.59 7.61 -3.93
C LEU A 133 -9.18 9.08 -4.09
N GLU A 134 -9.50 9.74 -5.20
CA GLU A 134 -9.16 11.16 -5.41
C GLU A 134 -9.87 12.11 -4.42
N PHE A 135 -10.96 11.64 -3.81
CA PHE A 135 -11.72 12.41 -2.80
C PHE A 135 -11.28 12.12 -1.36
N VAL A 136 -10.30 11.23 -1.19
CA VAL A 136 -9.76 10.81 0.09
C VAL A 136 -8.35 11.36 0.22
N ASN A 137 -8.11 12.24 1.19
CA ASN A 137 -6.76 12.61 1.55
C ASN A 137 -6.23 11.60 2.55
N ILE A 138 -5.05 11.06 2.26
CA ILE A 138 -4.32 10.17 3.16
C ILE A 138 -3.02 10.88 3.49
N PHE A 139 -2.89 11.34 4.71
CA PHE A 139 -1.64 11.86 5.24
C PHE A 139 -0.87 10.74 5.94
N VAL A 140 0.45 10.78 5.80
CA VAL A 140 1.35 9.76 6.37
C VAL A 140 2.44 10.47 7.14
N ALA A 141 2.65 10.13 8.40
CA ALA A 141 3.73 10.69 9.19
C ALA A 141 4.40 9.63 10.08
N PRO A 142 5.72 9.70 10.26
CA PRO A 142 6.39 8.95 11.31
C PRO A 142 6.09 9.58 12.68
N SER A 143 6.02 8.74 13.71
CA SER A 143 5.84 9.16 15.11
C SER A 143 7.12 8.89 15.91
N SER A 144 7.38 9.68 16.95
CA SER A 144 8.58 9.55 17.81
C SER A 144 8.71 8.19 18.51
N ASP A 145 7.60 7.51 18.76
CA ASP A 145 7.56 6.16 19.32
C ASP A 145 7.92 5.05 18.30
N GLY A 146 8.20 5.45 17.05
CA GLY A 146 8.49 4.55 15.95
C GLY A 146 7.25 3.99 15.27
N SER A 147 6.04 4.43 15.60
CA SER A 147 4.84 4.11 14.84
C SER A 147 4.74 4.93 13.54
N VAL A 148 3.83 4.52 12.66
CA VAL A 148 3.48 5.30 11.46
C VAL A 148 2.01 5.68 11.54
N LEU A 149 1.73 6.97 11.51
CA LEU A 149 0.40 7.53 11.38
C LEU A 149 -0.07 7.46 9.92
N LEU A 150 -1.26 6.92 9.73
CA LEU A 150 -2.09 7.06 8.54
C LEU A 150 -3.34 7.86 8.93
N GLU A 151 -3.43 9.10 8.50
CA GLU A 151 -4.54 10.00 8.81
C GLU A 151 -5.42 10.18 7.57
N PHE A 152 -6.72 10.05 7.77
CA PHE A 152 -7.74 10.09 6.74
C PHE A 152 -8.69 11.25 6.98
N TYR A 153 -8.81 12.11 5.98
CA TYR A 153 -9.77 13.21 5.96
C TYR A 153 -10.12 13.54 4.52
N GLY A 154 -11.15 14.35 4.30
CA GLY A 154 -11.43 14.90 2.99
C GLY A 154 -12.90 15.06 2.69
N ARG A 155 -13.18 15.40 1.43
CA ARG A 155 -14.54 15.77 0.99
C ARG A 155 -15.53 14.61 1.05
N LEU A 156 -15.04 13.37 1.05
CA LEU A 156 -15.91 12.21 1.18
C LEU A 156 -16.43 12.03 2.62
N PHE A 157 -15.77 12.63 3.61
CA PHE A 157 -16.08 12.51 5.04
C PHE A 157 -16.06 13.92 5.65
N GLU A 158 -17.02 14.77 5.26
CA GLU A 158 -16.99 16.24 5.52
C GLU A 158 -16.76 16.64 6.99
N SER A 159 -16.97 15.72 7.90
CA SER A 159 -17.01 15.92 9.34
C SER A 159 -16.43 14.74 10.13
N ARG A 160 -15.69 13.83 9.47
CA ARG A 160 -15.06 12.69 10.14
C ARG A 160 -13.59 12.60 9.77
N GLU A 161 -12.77 12.35 10.78
CA GLU A 161 -11.35 12.06 10.62
C GLU A 161 -11.04 10.73 11.29
N LEU A 162 -10.14 9.98 10.68
CA LEU A 162 -9.65 8.72 11.21
C LEU A 162 -8.14 8.76 11.23
N GLU A 163 -7.55 8.43 12.37
CA GLU A 163 -6.12 8.16 12.48
C GLU A 163 -5.91 6.68 12.74
N ILE A 164 -4.95 6.07 12.05
CA ILE A 164 -4.51 4.70 12.29
C ILE A 164 -3.01 4.73 12.54
N TYR A 165 -2.59 4.21 13.68
CA TYR A 165 -1.20 4.09 14.09
C TYR A 165 -0.73 2.65 13.86
N VAL A 166 0.23 2.48 12.96
CA VAL A 166 0.87 1.18 12.69
C VAL A 166 2.12 1.06 13.57
N PRO A 167 2.10 0.25 14.64
CA PRO A 167 3.24 0.15 15.54
C PRO A 167 4.43 -0.56 14.88
N SER A 168 5.63 -0.25 15.38
CA SER A 168 6.89 -0.84 14.91
C SER A 168 6.97 -2.36 15.15
N SER A 169 6.29 -2.85 16.18
CA SER A 169 6.15 -4.29 16.44
C SER A 169 5.07 -4.91 15.55
N LEU A 170 5.45 -5.89 14.74
CA LEU A 170 4.55 -6.54 13.78
C LEU A 170 3.42 -7.37 14.44
N GLN A 171 3.56 -7.71 15.72
CA GLN A 171 2.57 -8.46 16.48
C GLN A 171 1.61 -7.56 17.25
N GLN A 172 1.96 -6.28 17.45
CA GLN A 172 1.10 -5.34 18.15
C GLN A 172 -0.08 -4.96 17.25
N PRO A 173 -1.30 -4.89 17.80
CA PRO A 173 -2.47 -4.39 17.07
C PRO A 173 -2.27 -2.93 16.64
N LEU A 174 -3.07 -2.50 15.67
CA LEU A 174 -3.13 -1.10 15.26
C LEU A 174 -3.85 -0.32 16.34
N SER A 175 -3.38 0.87 16.70
CA SER A 175 -4.17 1.83 17.48
C SER A 175 -4.91 2.75 16.51
N PHE A 176 -6.06 3.27 16.91
CA PHE A 176 -6.79 4.22 16.08
C PHE A 176 -7.44 5.32 16.91
N LEU A 177 -7.71 6.45 16.26
CA LEU A 177 -8.48 7.56 16.81
C LEU A 177 -9.57 7.97 15.81
N LYS A 178 -10.80 8.05 16.31
CA LYS A 178 -11.96 8.53 15.54
C LYS A 178 -12.35 9.93 16.01
N VAL A 179 -12.51 10.86 15.07
CA VAL A 179 -12.97 12.22 15.35
C VAL A 179 -14.23 12.49 14.54
N ASP A 180 -15.29 12.97 15.21
CA ASP A 180 -16.59 13.28 14.60
C ASP A 180 -16.81 14.78 14.32
N GLU A 181 -18.03 15.13 13.90
CA GLU A 181 -18.40 16.49 13.45
C GLU A 181 -18.28 17.54 14.56
N ASP A 182 -18.47 17.10 15.80
CA ASP A 182 -18.43 17.94 17.00
C ASP A 182 -17.02 17.99 17.61
N SER A 183 -16.02 17.46 16.88
CA SER A 183 -14.66 17.26 17.38
C SER A 183 -14.61 16.42 18.65
N ASN A 184 -15.62 15.55 18.85
CA ASN A 184 -15.57 14.57 19.92
C ASN A 184 -14.65 13.44 19.46
N PHE A 185 -13.72 13.10 20.33
CA PHE A 185 -12.95 11.87 20.21
C PHE A 185 -13.89 10.72 20.56
N GLU A 186 -14.37 10.02 19.54
CA GLU A 186 -15.37 8.96 19.73
C GLU A 186 -14.73 7.73 20.40
N ASP A 187 -13.53 7.33 19.98
CA ASP A 187 -12.85 6.13 20.46
C ASP A 187 -11.32 6.23 20.30
N GLU A 188 -10.59 5.73 21.30
CA GLU A 188 -9.17 5.32 21.22
C GLU A 188 -9.09 3.85 21.67
N ASP A 189 -8.74 2.96 20.75
CA ASP A 189 -8.65 1.52 21.04
C ASP A 189 -7.68 0.81 20.07
N GLU A 190 -7.48 -0.48 20.28
CA GLU A 190 -6.60 -1.34 19.50
C GLU A 190 -7.40 -2.35 18.65
N ILE A 191 -7.03 -2.51 17.38
CA ILE A 191 -7.64 -3.50 16.48
C ILE A 191 -6.60 -4.35 15.73
N PRO A 192 -6.92 -5.61 15.39
CA PRO A 192 -6.09 -6.36 14.46
C PRO A 192 -6.22 -5.80 13.03
N ASP A 193 -5.21 -6.02 12.19
CA ASP A 193 -5.17 -5.57 10.80
C ASP A 193 -6.42 -5.98 9.99
N SER A 194 -7.00 -7.14 10.28
CA SER A 194 -8.21 -7.66 9.61
C SER A 194 -9.47 -6.81 9.82
N LYS A 195 -9.46 -5.92 10.81
CA LYS A 195 -10.60 -5.06 11.21
C LYS A 195 -10.52 -3.65 10.64
N VAL A 196 -9.48 -3.31 9.87
CA VAL A 196 -9.34 -1.99 9.22
C VAL A 196 -10.56 -1.61 8.38
N ALA A 197 -11.19 -2.57 7.69
CA ALA A 197 -12.40 -2.30 6.90
C ALA A 197 -13.57 -1.74 7.74
N GLU A 198 -13.68 -2.14 9.01
CA GLU A 198 -14.74 -1.66 9.91
C GLU A 198 -14.53 -0.20 10.30
N LEU A 199 -13.26 0.23 10.48
CA LEU A 199 -12.94 1.64 10.68
C LEU A 199 -13.26 2.49 9.45
N LEU A 200 -13.02 1.95 8.25
CA LEU A 200 -13.34 2.64 7.01
C LEU A 200 -14.85 2.72 6.74
N ASP A 201 -15.61 1.67 7.10
CA ASP A 201 -17.07 1.70 7.08
C ASP A 201 -17.58 2.81 8.02
N TRP A 202 -17.00 2.96 9.21
CA TRP A 202 -17.29 4.09 10.10
C TRP A 202 -16.91 5.44 9.46
N LEU A 203 -15.73 5.57 8.88
CA LEU A 203 -15.27 6.83 8.29
C LEU A 203 -16.20 7.31 7.16
N ILE A 204 -16.67 6.40 6.30
CA ILE A 204 -17.65 6.71 5.25
C ILE A 204 -19.02 7.06 5.83
N GLY A 205 -19.36 6.46 6.97
CA GLY A 205 -20.67 6.55 7.61
C GLY A 205 -21.75 5.76 6.88
N ASN A 206 -22.89 5.56 7.55
CA ASN A 206 -24.05 4.83 7.01
C ASN A 206 -24.82 5.61 5.92
N ASN A 207 -24.30 6.72 5.40
CA ASN A 207 -25.01 7.62 4.50
C ASN A 207 -24.99 7.19 3.03
N ARG A 208 -25.16 5.89 2.74
CA ARG A 208 -25.53 5.38 1.40
C ARG A 208 -26.40 4.13 1.47
#